data_AF-A0AAU1AMU5-F1
#
_entry.id   AF-A0AAU1AMU5-F1
#
_cell.length_a   1.000
_cell.length_b   1.000
_cell.length_c   1.000
_cell.angle_alpha   90.00
_cell.angle_beta   90.00
_cell.angle_gamma   90.00
#
_symmetry.space_group_name_H-M   'P 1'
#
loop_
_entity.id
_entity.type
_entity.pdbx_description
1 polymer ?
#
loop_
_entity_poly.entity_id
_entity_poly.type
_entity_poly.pdbx_seq_one_letter_code
_entity_poly.pdbx_strand_id
1 'polypeptide(L)'
;MRWHTGAADEITAGRIGPGRTSAAALDLIRRHGATHTSEQLAEMLNAQGLRTGRGHRWTKAGVARVRAYHTIRGPRTVAVQTGEVSVKQAAAELGIPADAIYNWLAHGQAPARQGPSGRWCIPWDLDTQAIYRRKVAASFRLKPTRPMIT
;
A
#
# COMPACT_ATOMS: atom_id res chain seq x y z
N MET A 1 29.80 -32.88 -29.15
CA MET A 1 29.28 -31.49 -29.02
C MET A 1 27.84 -31.55 -28.54
N ARG A 2 27.49 -30.59 -27.69
CA ARG A 2 26.42 -30.54 -26.68
C ARG A 2 24.99 -30.77 -27.20
N TRP A 3 24.26 -31.67 -26.54
CA TRP A 3 22.80 -31.59 -26.39
C TRP A 3 22.52 -30.58 -25.27
N HIS A 4 21.67 -29.58 -25.53
CA HIS A 4 21.09 -28.77 -24.47
C HIS A 4 19.73 -29.35 -24.11
N THR A 5 19.66 -29.79 -22.85
CA THR A 5 18.54 -30.45 -22.17
C THR A 5 17.29 -29.56 -22.07
N GLY A 6 16.13 -30.17 -22.29
CA GLY A 6 14.85 -29.63 -21.87
C GLY A 6 14.74 -29.54 -20.35
N ALA A 7 13.97 -28.56 -19.88
CA ALA A 7 13.46 -28.51 -18.52
C ALA A 7 11.93 -28.52 -18.62
N ALA A 8 11.35 -29.69 -18.40
CA ALA A 8 9.97 -29.80 -17.96
C ALA A 8 9.95 -29.39 -16.47
N ASP A 9 9.33 -28.27 -16.14
CA ASP A 9 9.06 -27.93 -14.74
C ASP A 9 7.89 -28.82 -14.26
N GLU A 10 8.25 -29.97 -13.70
CA GLU A 10 7.36 -30.82 -12.94
C GLU A 10 7.02 -30.12 -11.61
N ILE A 11 5.81 -29.59 -11.47
CA ILE A 11 5.35 -29.01 -10.21
C ILE A 11 4.93 -30.14 -9.27
N THR A 12 5.88 -30.74 -8.57
CA THR A 12 5.59 -31.65 -7.45
C THR A 12 5.15 -30.81 -6.25
N ALA A 13 3.84 -30.59 -6.11
CA ALA A 13 3.26 -29.97 -4.92
C ALA A 13 3.32 -30.95 -3.74
N GLY A 14 4.45 -30.97 -3.03
CA GLY A 14 4.60 -31.71 -1.78
C GLY A 14 3.51 -31.33 -0.78
N ARG A 15 2.84 -32.31 -0.18
CA ARG A 15 1.79 -32.10 0.84
C ARG A 15 2.33 -31.21 1.96
N ILE A 16 1.93 -29.94 1.93
CA ILE A 16 2.19 -29.00 3.00
C ILE A 16 1.20 -29.32 4.13
N GLY A 17 1.73 -29.58 5.34
CA GLY A 17 0.90 -29.85 6.52
C GLY A 17 -0.18 -28.78 6.73
N PRO A 18 -1.32 -29.14 7.37
CA PRO A 18 -2.54 -28.37 7.33
C PRO A 18 -2.32 -26.92 7.77
N GLY A 19 -2.41 -25.99 6.81
CA GLY A 19 -2.41 -24.55 7.07
C GLY A 19 -1.09 -23.79 6.89
N ARG A 20 0.02 -24.42 6.48
CA ARG A 20 1.24 -23.64 6.11
C ARG A 20 1.10 -23.02 4.72
N THR A 21 1.48 -21.75 4.60
CA THR A 21 1.56 -21.05 3.30
C THR A 21 2.65 -21.68 2.45
N SER A 22 2.40 -21.90 1.14
CA SER A 22 3.41 -22.43 0.23
C SER A 22 4.60 -21.48 0.08
N ALA A 23 5.80 -22.03 -0.15
CA ALA A 23 7.00 -21.23 -0.38
C ALA A 23 6.81 -20.25 -1.54
N ALA A 24 6.22 -20.71 -2.65
CA ALA A 24 5.89 -19.87 -3.80
C ALA A 24 5.00 -18.66 -3.44
N ALA A 25 3.96 -18.87 -2.61
CA ALA A 25 3.11 -17.78 -2.17
C ALA A 25 3.84 -16.81 -1.22
N LEU A 26 4.69 -17.32 -0.32
CA LEU A 26 5.51 -16.48 0.55
C LEU A 26 6.50 -15.62 -0.24
N ASP A 27 7.15 -16.20 -1.25
CA ASP A 27 8.13 -15.48 -2.07
C ASP A 27 7.47 -14.38 -2.90
N LEU A 28 6.28 -14.62 -3.46
CA LEU A 28 5.51 -13.58 -4.13
C LEU A 28 5.15 -12.44 -3.15
N ILE A 29 4.62 -12.78 -1.97
CA ILE A 29 4.27 -11.78 -0.95
C ILE A 29 5.49 -10.99 -0.49
N ARG A 30 6.67 -11.61 -0.36
CA ARG A 30 7.92 -10.91 0.00
C ARG A 30 8.40 -10.00 -1.12
N ARG A 31 8.43 -10.50 -2.36
CA ARG A 31 8.88 -9.77 -3.54
C ARG A 31 8.05 -8.51 -3.79
N HIS A 32 6.74 -8.61 -3.62
CA HIS A 32 5.79 -7.54 -3.97
C HIS A 32 5.22 -6.81 -2.74
N GLY A 33 5.52 -7.26 -1.52
CA GLY A 33 4.97 -6.71 -0.28
C GLY A 33 5.31 -5.24 -0.04
N ALA A 34 6.45 -4.78 -0.56
CA ALA A 34 6.89 -3.39 -0.45
C ALA A 34 6.23 -2.45 -1.49
N THR A 35 5.52 -2.97 -2.50
CA THR A 35 4.92 -2.18 -3.58
C THR A 35 3.40 -2.38 -3.75
N HIS A 36 2.85 -3.51 -3.30
CA HIS A 36 1.44 -3.87 -3.49
C HIS A 36 0.64 -3.97 -2.18
N THR A 37 -0.66 -3.61 -2.23
CA THR A 37 -1.61 -3.81 -1.13
C THR A 37 -1.78 -5.31 -0.83
N SER A 38 -2.31 -5.67 0.34
CA SER A 38 -2.73 -7.05 0.61
C SER A 38 -3.83 -7.56 -0.33
N GLU A 39 -4.59 -6.65 -0.94
CA GLU A 39 -5.66 -6.97 -1.91
C GLU A 39 -5.09 -7.28 -3.29
N GLN A 40 -4.20 -6.42 -3.80
CA GLN A 40 -3.45 -6.64 -5.04
C GLN A 40 -2.60 -7.92 -4.95
N LEU A 41 -1.96 -8.16 -3.81
CA LEU A 41 -1.24 -9.41 -3.57
C LEU A 41 -2.18 -10.63 -3.60
N ALA A 42 -3.40 -10.50 -3.08
CA ALA A 42 -4.38 -11.59 -3.13
C ALA A 42 -4.83 -11.87 -4.58
N GLU A 43 -5.05 -10.82 -5.38
CA GLU A 43 -5.33 -10.94 -6.81
C GLU A 43 -4.18 -11.62 -7.56
N MET A 44 -2.94 -11.17 -7.36
CA MET A 44 -1.75 -11.77 -7.98
C MET A 44 -1.60 -13.26 -7.63
N LEU A 45 -1.76 -13.61 -6.35
CA LEU A 45 -1.69 -15.00 -5.90
C LEU A 45 -2.78 -15.86 -6.55
N ASN A 46 -4.01 -15.35 -6.61
CA ASN A 46 -5.12 -16.06 -7.25
C ASN A 46 -4.94 -16.20 -8.77
N ALA A 47 -4.41 -15.17 -9.44
CA ALA A 47 -4.11 -15.17 -10.87
C ALA A 47 -3.04 -16.20 -11.24
N GLN A 48 -2.07 -16.45 -10.35
CA GLN A 48 -1.07 -17.51 -10.49
C GLN A 48 -1.57 -18.90 -10.06
N GLY A 49 -2.87 -19.05 -9.76
CA GLY A 49 -3.44 -20.32 -9.31
C GLY A 49 -3.00 -20.77 -7.91
N LEU A 50 -2.24 -19.94 -7.18
CA LEU A 50 -1.75 -20.26 -5.85
C LEU A 50 -2.93 -20.25 -4.85
N ARG A 51 -2.90 -21.20 -3.91
CA ARG A 51 -3.90 -21.33 -2.86
C ARG A 51 -3.27 -21.24 -1.49
N THR A 52 -4.09 -20.89 -0.50
CA THR A 52 -3.69 -20.97 0.91
C THR A 52 -3.38 -22.40 1.30
N GLY A 53 -2.70 -22.63 2.43
CA GLY A 53 -2.41 -23.98 2.94
C GLY A 53 -3.64 -24.84 3.27
N ARG A 54 -4.86 -24.28 3.18
CA ARG A 54 -6.15 -24.98 3.30
C ARG A 54 -6.89 -25.12 1.96
N GLY A 55 -6.26 -24.78 0.84
CA GLY A 55 -6.85 -24.85 -0.50
C GLY A 55 -7.79 -23.69 -0.88
N HIS A 56 -8.08 -22.76 0.04
CA HIS A 56 -8.90 -21.60 -0.26
C HIS A 56 -8.18 -20.58 -1.14
N ARG A 57 -8.97 -19.79 -1.89
CA ARG A 57 -8.48 -18.59 -2.58
C ARG A 57 -7.86 -17.61 -1.58
N TRP A 58 -6.91 -16.82 -2.06
CA TRP A 58 -6.34 -15.73 -1.28
C TRP A 58 -7.35 -14.60 -1.14
N THR A 59 -7.43 -14.07 0.07
CA THR A 59 -8.20 -12.87 0.41
C THR A 59 -7.27 -11.83 0.99
N LYS A 60 -7.68 -10.55 0.95
CA LYS A 60 -6.98 -9.44 1.63
C LYS A 60 -6.64 -9.78 3.08
N ALA A 61 -7.58 -10.36 3.81
CA ALA A 61 -7.39 -10.76 5.22
C ALA A 61 -6.37 -11.90 5.36
N GLY A 62 -6.40 -12.89 4.46
CA GLY A 62 -5.42 -13.98 4.42
C GLY A 62 -4.00 -13.46 4.19
N VAL A 63 -3.81 -12.58 3.21
CA VAL A 63 -2.50 -11.97 2.92
C VAL A 63 -2.04 -11.08 4.08
N ALA A 64 -2.93 -10.28 4.68
CA ALA A 64 -2.60 -9.45 5.83
C ALA A 64 -2.10 -10.28 7.03
N ARG A 65 -2.74 -11.42 7.30
CA ARG A 65 -2.32 -12.35 8.37
C ARG A 65 -0.93 -12.93 8.10
N VAL A 66 -0.65 -13.33 6.86
CA VAL A 66 0.68 -13.84 6.47
C VAL A 66 1.75 -12.76 6.58
N ARG A 67 1.45 -11.54 6.16
CA ARG A 67 2.35 -10.40 6.29
C ARG A 67 2.66 -10.06 7.74
N ALA A 68 1.65 -10.10 8.62
CA ALA A 68 1.85 -9.90 10.06
C ALA A 68 2.74 -11.00 10.66
N TYR A 69 2.45 -12.27 10.35
CA TYR A 69 3.23 -13.41 10.85
C TYR A 69 4.70 -13.38 10.41
N HIS A 70 4.97 -12.96 9.16
CA HIS A 70 6.33 -12.87 8.62
C HIS A 70 6.95 -11.46 8.70
N THR A 71 6.34 -10.52 9.41
CA THR A 71 6.80 -9.13 9.53
C THR A 71 7.08 -8.45 8.17
N ILE A 72 6.32 -8.81 7.14
CA ILE A 72 6.45 -8.25 5.79
C ILE A 72 5.72 -6.91 5.76
N ARG A 73 6.51 -5.83 5.82
CA ARG A 73 5.98 -4.47 5.74
C ARG A 73 5.33 -4.24 4.39
N GLY A 74 4.22 -3.54 4.45
CA GLY A 74 3.54 -3.07 3.26
C GLY A 74 4.30 -1.96 2.58
N PRO A 75 3.80 -1.55 1.41
CA PRO A 75 4.32 -0.37 0.75
C PRO A 75 4.08 0.81 1.68
N ARG A 76 5.12 1.61 1.92
CA ARG A 76 5.01 2.80 2.78
C ARG A 76 4.03 3.83 2.22
N THR A 77 3.71 3.72 0.93
CA THR A 77 2.87 4.62 0.13
C THR A 77 1.45 4.10 -0.11
N VAL A 78 1.16 2.86 0.31
CA VAL A 78 -0.10 2.19 -0.02
C VAL A 78 -1.16 2.44 1.05
N ALA A 79 -1.61 3.68 1.04
CA ALA A 79 -2.93 4.05 1.56
C ALA A 79 -3.61 5.05 0.61
N VAL A 80 -3.11 5.18 -0.61
CA VAL A 80 -3.68 6.00 -1.66
C VAL A 80 -4.52 5.07 -2.53
N GLN A 81 -5.85 5.09 -2.38
CA GLN A 81 -6.71 4.65 -3.50
C GLN A 81 -6.42 5.55 -4.71
N THR A 82 -6.68 5.09 -5.94
CA THR A 82 -6.49 5.93 -7.14
C THR A 82 -7.16 7.29 -6.92
N GLY A 83 -6.37 8.37 -6.93
CA GLY A 83 -6.86 9.73 -6.68
C GLY A 83 -6.77 10.23 -5.23
N GLU A 84 -6.26 9.45 -4.27
CA GLU A 84 -5.92 9.94 -2.93
C GLU A 84 -4.44 10.39 -2.87
N VAL A 85 -4.04 11.18 -1.88
CA VAL A 85 -2.64 11.49 -1.58
C VAL A 85 -2.38 11.39 -0.08
N SER A 86 -1.12 11.15 0.29
CA SER A 86 -0.70 11.25 1.68
C SER A 86 -0.58 12.72 2.13
N VAL A 87 -0.63 12.95 3.44
CA VAL A 87 -0.38 14.29 4.03
C VAL A 87 0.94 14.92 3.55
N LYS A 88 1.99 14.12 3.39
CA LYS A 88 3.30 14.61 2.91
C LYS A 88 3.27 15.04 1.44
N GLN A 89 2.54 14.30 0.60
CA GLN A 89 2.38 14.65 -0.81
C GLN A 89 1.53 15.92 -0.94
N ALA A 90 0.38 15.98 -0.26
CA ALA A 90 -0.45 17.19 -0.19
C ALA A 90 0.35 18.42 0.28
N ALA A 91 1.19 18.26 1.30
CA ALA A 91 2.04 19.33 1.81
C ALA A 91 3.06 19.81 0.77
N ALA A 92 3.70 18.88 0.06
CA ALA A 92 4.64 19.20 -1.00
C ALA A 92 3.97 19.93 -2.16
N GLU A 93 2.78 19.49 -2.58
CA GLU A 93 2.01 20.12 -3.66
C GLU A 93 1.49 21.51 -3.28
N LEU A 94 1.11 21.71 -2.01
CA LEU A 94 0.63 23.00 -1.50
C LEU A 94 1.77 23.94 -1.07
N GLY A 95 3.01 23.45 -0.98
CA GLY A 95 4.17 24.24 -0.53
C GLY A 95 4.16 24.61 0.96
N ILE A 96 3.48 23.83 1.80
CA ILE A 96 3.27 24.12 3.24
C ILE A 96 3.87 23.03 4.14
N PRO A 97 4.09 23.27 5.43
CA PRO A 97 4.55 22.22 6.33
C PRO A 97 3.46 21.17 6.54
N ALA A 98 3.85 19.89 6.54
CA ALA A 98 2.93 18.78 6.78
C ALA A 98 2.19 18.89 8.12
N ASP A 99 2.82 19.50 9.14
CA ASP A 99 2.24 19.74 10.45
C ASP A 99 0.98 20.62 10.39
N ALA A 100 0.91 21.57 9.46
CA ALA A 100 -0.29 22.38 9.26
C ALA A 100 -1.47 21.53 8.78
N ILE A 101 -1.21 20.61 7.86
CA ILE A 101 -2.23 19.66 7.40
C ILE A 101 -2.63 18.72 8.53
N TYR A 102 -1.67 18.15 9.28
CA TYR A 102 -1.98 17.32 10.44
C TYR A 102 -2.85 18.05 11.47
N ASN A 103 -2.57 19.33 11.72
CA ASN A 103 -3.37 20.17 12.61
C ASN A 103 -4.81 20.34 12.08
N TRP A 104 -5.01 20.63 10.79
CA TRP A 104 -6.35 20.73 10.22
C TRP A 104 -7.13 19.43 10.31
N LEU A 105 -6.47 18.29 10.08
CA LEU A 105 -7.08 16.97 10.18
C LEU A 105 -7.43 16.58 11.61
N ALA A 106 -6.55 16.88 12.57
CA ALA A 106 -6.81 16.64 13.99
C ALA A 106 -8.03 17.41 14.49
N HIS A 107 -8.29 18.59 13.94
CA HIS A 107 -9.46 19.42 14.26
C HIS A 107 -10.66 19.22 13.31
N GLY A 108 -10.61 18.24 12.40
CA GLY A 108 -11.72 17.94 11.47
C GLY A 108 -12.03 19.07 10.48
N GLN A 109 -11.07 19.95 10.19
CA GLN A 109 -11.28 21.16 9.40
C GLN A 109 -10.98 21.00 7.90
N ALA A 110 -10.60 19.80 7.46
CA ALA A 110 -10.31 19.48 6.07
C ALA A 110 -10.70 18.03 5.79
N PRO A 111 -11.16 17.71 4.56
CA PRO A 111 -11.60 16.36 4.21
C PRO A 111 -10.40 15.41 4.13
N ALA A 112 -10.44 14.34 4.91
CA ALA A 112 -9.55 13.20 4.77
C ALA A 112 -10.20 11.97 5.40
N ARG A 113 -9.69 10.80 5.01
CA ARG A 113 -10.07 9.50 5.53
C ARG A 113 -8.91 8.91 6.31
N GLN A 114 -9.20 8.23 7.42
CA GLN A 114 -8.21 7.36 8.05
C GLN A 114 -8.24 5.99 7.37
N GLY A 115 -7.12 5.60 6.78
CA GLY A 115 -6.95 4.24 6.25
C GLY A 115 -6.90 3.21 7.40
N PRO A 116 -6.98 1.91 7.08
CA PRO A 116 -7.02 0.83 8.08
C PRO A 116 -5.83 0.79 9.06
N SER A 117 -4.73 1.47 8.73
CA SER A 117 -3.54 1.59 9.59
C SER A 117 -3.53 2.88 10.44
N GLY A 118 -4.64 3.62 10.52
CA GLY A 118 -4.72 4.93 11.18
C GLY A 118 -3.99 6.06 10.45
N ARG A 119 -3.61 5.86 9.18
CA ARG A 119 -2.94 6.88 8.37
C ARG A 119 -3.95 7.76 7.65
N TRP A 120 -3.72 9.07 7.65
CA TRP A 120 -4.52 10.03 6.89
C TRP A 120 -4.30 9.88 5.38
N CYS A 121 -5.40 9.71 4.66
CA CYS A 121 -5.51 9.59 3.21
C CYS A 121 -6.43 10.72 2.75
N ILE A 122 -5.94 11.62 1.89
CA ILE A 122 -6.69 12.79 1.45
C ILE A 122 -7.19 12.50 0.04
N PRO A 123 -8.51 12.50 -0.25
CA PRO A 123 -8.97 12.47 -1.63
C PRO A 123 -8.44 13.71 -2.34
N TRP A 124 -7.81 13.57 -3.50
CA TRP A 124 -7.10 14.65 -4.19
C TRP A 124 -7.78 15.04 -5.49
N ASP A 125 -9.11 15.02 -5.48
CA ASP A 125 -9.97 15.59 -6.51
C ASP A 125 -9.92 17.13 -6.49
N LEU A 126 -10.50 17.76 -7.52
CA LEU A 126 -10.47 19.22 -7.68
C LEU A 126 -11.18 19.96 -6.54
N ASP A 127 -12.27 19.42 -6.00
CA ASP A 127 -13.04 20.06 -4.93
C ASP A 127 -12.25 20.01 -3.61
N THR A 128 -11.65 18.85 -3.31
CA THR A 128 -10.78 18.71 -2.15
C THR A 128 -9.56 19.63 -2.27
N GLN A 129 -8.90 19.68 -3.42
CA GLN A 129 -7.79 20.60 -3.65
C GLN A 129 -8.18 22.07 -3.43
N ALA A 130 -9.37 22.49 -3.87
CA ALA A 130 -9.88 23.84 -3.66
C ALA A 130 -10.08 24.17 -2.18
N ILE A 131 -10.62 23.23 -1.39
CA ILE A 131 -10.77 23.39 0.07
C ILE A 131 -9.40 23.60 0.72
N TYR A 132 -8.43 22.76 0.39
CA TYR A 132 -7.07 22.86 0.92
C TYR A 132 -6.40 24.17 0.53
N ARG A 133 -6.48 24.59 -0.74
CA ARG A 133 -5.95 25.88 -1.20
C ARG A 133 -6.60 27.07 -0.50
N ARG A 134 -7.91 27.04 -0.27
CA ARG A 134 -8.61 28.09 0.48
C ARG A 134 -8.11 28.17 1.92
N LYS A 135 -7.84 27.03 2.57
CA LYS A 135 -7.26 27.01 3.92
C LYS A 135 -5.83 27.54 3.94
N VAL A 136 -5.02 27.25 2.93
CA VAL A 136 -3.69 27.85 2.76
C VAL A 136 -3.81 29.37 2.68
N ALA A 137 -4.67 29.88 1.80
CA ALA A 137 -4.89 31.32 1.64
C ALA A 137 -5.41 32.00 2.92
N ALA A 138 -6.26 31.33 3.70
CA ALA A 138 -6.78 31.84 4.96
C ALA A 138 -5.77 31.78 6.13
N SER A 139 -4.69 31.00 5.99
CA SER A 139 -3.75 30.76 7.08
C SER A 139 -2.50 31.64 6.94
N PHE A 140 -2.55 32.82 7.54
CA PHE A 140 -1.45 33.79 7.61
C PHE A 140 -0.20 33.30 8.37
N ARG A 141 -0.28 32.16 9.09
CA ARG A 141 0.83 31.59 9.88
C ARG A 141 1.65 30.53 9.14
N LEU A 142 1.33 30.20 7.89
CA LEU A 142 2.04 29.17 7.14
C LEU A 142 3.38 29.71 6.63
N LYS A 143 4.47 29.08 7.04
CA LYS A 143 5.79 29.34 6.48
C LYS A 143 5.96 28.48 5.22
N PRO A 144 6.39 29.05 4.08
CA PRO A 144 6.68 28.26 2.89
C PRO A 144 7.74 27.20 3.21
N THR A 145 7.48 25.95 2.87
CA THR A 145 8.49 24.90 3.01
C THR A 145 9.34 24.87 1.74
N ARG A 146 10.65 25.06 1.87
CA ARG A 146 11.57 24.93 0.74
C ARG A 146 11.55 23.46 0.25
N PRO A 147 11.24 23.17 -1.02
CA PRO A 147 11.28 21.80 -1.51
C PRO A 147 12.73 21.28 -1.44
N MET A 148 12.92 20.09 -0.86
CA MET A 148 14.20 19.37 -0.93
C MET A 148 14.31 18.76 -2.33
N ILE A 149 15.16 19.36 -3.16
CA ILE A 149 15.53 18.81 -4.47
C ILE A 149 16.40 17.58 -4.19
N THR A 150 15.99 16.40 -4.68
CA THR A 150 16.80 15.16 -4.71
C THR A 150 16.83 14.67 -6.13
#